data_AF-W4SFV8-F1
#
_entry.id   AF-W4SFV8-F1
#
_cell.length_a   1.000
_cell.length_b   1.000
_cell.length_c   1.000
_cell.angle_alpha   90.00
_cell.angle_beta   90.00
_cell.angle_gamma   90.00
#
_symmetry.space_group_name_H-M   'P 1'
#
loop_
_entity.id
_entity.type
_entity.pdbx_description
1 polymer ?
#
loop_
_entity_poly.entity_id
_entity_poly.type
_entity_poly.pdbx_seq_one_letter_code
_entity_poly.pdbx_strand_id
1 'polypeptide(L)'
;MLYSGDGNGGRALIEQIKLALASSTPVAIGFYVRQGFEDLTPKNQVDYDTKTPILGGHAVIALGYDSEGLLVENSWGTEWGNKGFGKLSWSVVAKDVIGADVVH
;
A
#
# COMPACT_ATOMS: atom_id res chain seq x y z
N MET A 1 -10.93 -8.04 9.16
CA MET A 1 -10.90 -7.92 7.68
C MET A 1 -11.70 -6.72 7.20
N LEU A 2 -11.02 -5.77 6.55
CA LEU A 2 -11.64 -4.63 5.85
C LEU A 2 -12.00 -5.02 4.41
N TYR A 3 -11.11 -5.72 3.72
CA TYR A 3 -11.28 -6.07 2.31
C TYR A 3 -10.58 -7.39 1.96
N SER A 4 -11.18 -8.12 1.02
CA SER A 4 -10.59 -9.28 0.36
C SER A 4 -11.19 -9.40 -1.04
N GLY A 5 -10.34 -9.52 -2.07
CA GLY A 5 -10.77 -9.67 -3.46
C GLY A 5 -9.57 -9.69 -4.43
N ASP A 6 -9.82 -9.77 -5.73
CA ASP A 6 -8.77 -9.90 -6.77
C ASP A 6 -8.24 -8.54 -7.26
N GLY A 7 -8.21 -7.53 -6.39
CA GLY A 7 -7.90 -6.13 -6.75
C GLY A 7 -9.16 -5.33 -7.10
N ASN A 8 -8.97 -4.10 -7.60
CA ASN A 8 -10.03 -3.15 -7.96
C ASN A 8 -11.01 -2.79 -6.83
N GLY A 9 -10.57 -2.80 -5.57
CA GLY A 9 -11.39 -2.40 -4.41
C GLY A 9 -11.86 -0.94 -4.45
N GLY A 10 -11.17 -0.11 -5.24
CA GLY A 10 -11.63 1.23 -5.61
C GLY A 10 -11.85 2.16 -4.41
N ARG A 11 -12.83 3.06 -4.54
CA ARG A 11 -13.12 4.08 -3.52
C ARG A 11 -13.57 3.48 -2.19
N ALA A 12 -14.38 2.43 -2.21
CA ALA A 12 -14.92 1.83 -0.98
C ALA A 12 -13.79 1.29 -0.08
N LEU A 13 -12.83 0.58 -0.68
CA LEU A 13 -11.62 0.12 0.00
C LEU A 13 -10.83 1.29 0.60
N ILE A 14 -10.57 2.32 -0.19
CA ILE A 14 -9.79 3.50 0.24
C ILE A 14 -10.42 4.15 1.47
N GLU A 15 -11.74 4.34 1.48
CA GLU A 15 -12.43 4.96 2.62
C GLU A 15 -12.35 4.09 3.88
N GLN A 16 -12.46 2.76 3.76
CA GLN A 16 -12.33 1.86 4.91
C GLN A 16 -10.92 1.89 5.52
N ILE A 17 -9.87 1.88 4.68
CA ILE A 17 -8.49 2.01 5.14
C ILE A 17 -8.28 3.34 5.87
N LYS A 18 -8.77 4.45 5.29
CA LYS A 18 -8.68 5.77 5.91
C LYS A 18 -9.37 5.82 7.28
N LEU A 19 -10.57 5.25 7.40
CA LEU A 19 -11.31 5.21 8.67
C LEU A 19 -10.55 4.43 9.75
N ALA A 20 -9.94 3.30 9.41
CA ALA A 20 -9.14 2.52 10.34
C ALA A 20 -7.90 3.30 10.82
N LEU A 21 -7.16 3.89 9.87
CA LEU A 21 -5.96 4.68 10.19
C LEU A 21 -6.26 5.95 10.97
N ALA A 22 -7.39 6.62 10.68
CA ALA A 22 -7.87 7.77 11.45
C ALA A 22 -8.23 7.41 12.90
N SER A 23 -8.49 6.13 13.16
CA SER A 23 -8.73 5.57 14.50
C SER A 23 -7.45 5.03 15.15
N SER A 24 -6.27 5.47 14.68
CA SER A 24 -4.95 5.03 15.16
C SER A 24 -4.73 3.51 15.11
N THR A 25 -5.40 2.82 14.18
CA THR A 25 -5.29 1.37 14.01
C THR A 25 -4.48 1.06 12.75
N PRO A 26 -3.29 0.44 12.86
CA PRO A 26 -2.52 -0.02 11.70
C PRO A 26 -3.32 -1.03 10.86
N VAL A 27 -3.08 -1.02 9.55
CA VAL A 27 -3.77 -1.91 8.60
C VAL A 27 -2.75 -2.74 7.85
N ALA A 28 -2.83 -4.07 7.98
CA ALA A 28 -2.07 -5.00 7.13
C ALA A 28 -2.66 -4.97 5.71
N ILE A 29 -1.82 -4.74 4.72
CA ILE A 29 -2.19 -4.62 3.31
C ILE A 29 -1.50 -5.72 2.51
N GLY A 30 -2.30 -6.55 1.83
CA GLY A 30 -1.83 -7.47 0.79
C GLY A 30 -2.13 -6.89 -0.59
N PHE A 31 -1.15 -6.89 -1.50
CA PHE A 31 -1.29 -6.28 -2.82
C PHE A 31 -0.41 -6.96 -3.87
N TYR A 32 -0.72 -6.72 -5.14
CA TYR A 32 0.15 -7.10 -6.24
C TYR A 32 1.31 -6.12 -6.41
N VAL A 33 2.53 -6.62 -6.31
CA VAL A 33 3.75 -5.85 -6.54
C VAL A 33 4.00 -5.71 -8.04
N ARG A 34 4.35 -4.49 -8.43
CA ARG A 34 4.79 -4.10 -9.78
C ARG A 34 6.16 -3.42 -9.68
N GLN A 35 6.80 -3.15 -10.81
CA GLN A 35 8.15 -2.59 -10.84
C GLN A 35 8.26 -1.26 -10.08
N GLY A 36 7.25 -0.38 -10.16
CA GLY A 36 7.25 0.90 -9.45
C GLY A 36 7.41 0.79 -7.94
N PHE A 37 6.94 -0.28 -7.32
CA PHE A 37 7.14 -0.54 -5.88
C PHE A 37 8.57 -1.00 -5.58
N GLU A 38 9.14 -1.89 -6.39
CA GLU A 38 10.53 -2.32 -6.22
C GLU A 38 11.52 -1.15 -6.39
N ASP A 39 11.19 -0.23 -7.28
CA ASP A 39 12.02 0.94 -7.64
C ASP A 39 11.90 2.13 -6.68
N LEU A 40 11.21 1.97 -5.54
CA LEU A 40 11.12 3.05 -4.54
C LEU A 40 12.49 3.35 -3.92
N THR A 41 12.78 4.64 -3.79
CA THR A 41 14.04 5.16 -3.23
C THR A 41 13.76 6.38 -2.34
N PRO A 42 14.75 6.92 -1.61
CA PRO A 42 14.55 8.14 -0.83
C PRO A 42 14.19 9.37 -1.68
N LYS A 43 14.45 9.35 -2.99
CA LYS A 43 14.09 10.44 -3.92
C LYS A 43 12.80 10.17 -4.70
N ASN A 44 12.36 8.92 -4.75
CA ASN A 44 11.13 8.47 -5.40
C ASN A 44 10.35 7.62 -4.41
N GLN A 45 9.52 8.27 -3.58
CA GLN A 45 8.92 7.63 -2.41
C GLN A 45 7.49 7.17 -2.64
N VAL A 46 6.91 7.41 -3.81
CA VAL A 46 5.49 7.16 -4.11
C VAL A 46 5.37 6.27 -5.32
N ASP A 47 4.75 5.12 -5.14
CA ASP A 47 4.45 4.18 -6.20
C ASP A 47 3.15 4.58 -6.92
N TYR A 48 3.29 4.88 -8.21
CA TYR A 48 2.21 5.21 -9.13
C TYR A 48 1.97 4.13 -10.18
N ASP A 49 2.74 3.05 -10.14
CA ASP A 49 2.76 2.05 -11.19
C ASP A 49 1.55 1.13 -11.09
N THR A 50 0.68 1.26 -12.08
CA THR A 50 -0.51 0.44 -12.24
C THR A 50 -0.47 -0.34 -13.56
N LYS A 51 0.68 -0.36 -14.24
CA LYS A 51 0.77 -0.77 -15.65
C LYS A 51 1.82 -1.83 -15.91
N THR A 52 2.99 -1.79 -15.25
CA THR A 52 4.01 -2.81 -15.48
C THR A 52 3.51 -4.19 -15.02
N PRO A 53 4.05 -5.30 -15.52
CA PRO A 53 3.57 -6.63 -15.15
C PRO A 53 3.55 -6.86 -13.63
N ILE A 54 2.62 -7.71 -13.17
CA ILE A 54 2.61 -8.16 -11.78
C ILE A 54 3.83 -9.06 -11.57
N LEU A 55 4.67 -8.70 -10.60
CA LEU A 55 5.88 -9.43 -10.22
C LEU A 55 5.58 -10.49 -9.16
N GLY A 56 4.56 -10.25 -8.33
CA GLY A 56 4.11 -11.19 -7.30
C GLY A 56 3.08 -10.58 -6.35
N GLY A 57 2.72 -11.33 -5.31
CA GLY A 57 1.96 -10.82 -4.17
C GLY A 57 2.89 -10.52 -3.00
N HIS A 58 2.63 -9.42 -2.29
CA HIS A 58 3.38 -9.04 -1.09
C HIS A 58 2.46 -8.44 -0.03
N ALA A 59 2.93 -8.37 1.20
CA ALA A 59 2.22 -7.75 2.31
C ALA A 59 3.08 -6.73 3.05
N VAL A 60 2.48 -5.60 3.42
CA VAL A 60 3.10 -4.49 4.17
C VAL A 60 2.14 -3.99 5.23
N ILE A 61 2.63 -3.18 6.18
CA ILE A 61 1.78 -2.50 7.15
C ILE A 61 1.56 -1.04 6.72
N ALA A 62 0.31 -0.61 6.68
CA ALA A 62 -0.05 0.79 6.50
C ALA A 62 -0.16 1.47 7.86
N LEU A 63 0.46 2.66 7.95
CA LEU A 63 0.63 3.40 9.21
C LEU A 63 0.03 4.81 9.15
N GLY A 64 -0.34 5.27 7.97
CA GLY A 64 -0.93 6.60 7.77
C GLY A 64 -1.25 6.84 6.32
N TYR A 65 -1.77 8.02 6.02
CA TYR A 65 -2.09 8.42 4.65
C TYR A 65 -2.06 9.93 4.49
N ASP A 66 -1.92 10.40 3.26
CA ASP A 66 -2.04 11.80 2.89
C ASP A 66 -2.93 11.95 1.63
N SER A 67 -2.92 13.14 1.02
CA SER A 67 -3.67 13.41 -0.20
C SER A 67 -3.21 12.58 -1.40
N GLU A 68 -1.97 12.08 -1.38
CA GLU A 68 -1.30 11.38 -2.46
C GLU A 68 -1.48 9.86 -2.36
N GLY A 69 -1.38 9.32 -1.14
CA GLY A 69 -1.47 7.88 -0.95
C GLY A 69 -1.35 7.38 0.49
N LEU A 70 -1.15 6.07 0.56
CA LEU A 70 -1.04 5.28 1.78
C LEU A 70 0.43 5.14 2.17
N LEU A 71 0.81 5.60 3.36
CA LEU A 71 2.15 5.39 3.93
C LEU A 71 2.27 3.96 4.45
N VAL A 72 3.26 3.24 3.94
CA VAL A 72 3.52 1.85 4.27
C VAL A 72 4.95 1.66 4.80
N GLU A 73 5.09 0.75 5.76
CA GLU A 73 6.36 0.19 6.19
C GLU A 73 6.53 -1.20 5.57
N ASN A 74 7.69 -1.39 4.95
CA ASN A 74 8.05 -2.62 4.26
C ASN A 74 9.08 -3.43 5.07
N SER A 75 9.20 -4.72 4.77
CA SER A 75 10.07 -5.67 5.47
C SER A 75 11.36 -6.02 4.71
N TRP A 76 11.82 -5.16 3.80
CA TRP A 76 13.00 -5.38 2.95
C TRP A 76 14.26 -4.64 3.44
N GLY A 77 14.27 -4.25 4.71
CA GLY A 77 15.37 -3.52 5.33
C GLY A 77 15.33 -2.01 5.04
N THR A 78 16.24 -1.28 5.70
CA THR A 78 16.28 0.19 5.66
C THR A 78 16.81 0.76 4.35
N GLU A 79 17.47 -0.05 3.53
CA GLU A 79 18.02 0.40 2.25
C GLU A 79 16.94 0.51 1.15
N TRP A 80 15.79 -0.15 1.34
CA TRP A 80 14.67 -0.03 0.42
C TRP A 80 13.85 1.23 0.72
N GLY A 81 13.36 1.89 -0.34
CA GLY A 81 12.52 3.07 -0.21
C GLY A 81 13.21 4.20 0.57
N ASN A 82 12.45 4.87 1.42
CA ASN A 82 12.96 5.87 2.36
C ASN A 82 13.09 5.25 3.75
N LYS A 83 14.24 4.64 4.05
CA LYS A 83 14.51 3.99 5.35
C LYS A 83 13.54 2.86 5.69
N GLY A 84 13.11 2.08 4.69
CA GLY A 84 12.12 1.01 4.84
C GLY A 84 10.66 1.45 4.61
N PHE A 85 10.43 2.74 4.34
CA PHE A 85 9.10 3.29 4.11
C PHE A 85 8.88 3.70 2.66
N GLY A 86 7.62 3.64 2.22
CA GLY A 86 7.18 4.12 0.92
C GLY A 86 5.71 4.52 0.96
N LYS A 87 5.21 5.06 -0.14
CA LYS A 87 3.79 5.35 -0.32
C LYS A 87 3.23 4.57 -1.51
N LEU A 88 2.07 3.94 -1.33
CA LEU A 88 1.25 3.49 -2.44
C LEU A 88 0.30 4.62 -2.81
N SER A 89 0.37 5.14 -4.04
CA SER A 89 -0.61 6.13 -4.50
C SER A 89 -2.03 5.58 -4.43
N TRP A 90 -3.02 6.47 -4.33
CA TRP A 90 -4.42 6.02 -4.30
C TRP A 90 -4.84 5.21 -5.53
N SER A 91 -4.21 5.43 -6.69
CA SER A 91 -4.45 4.60 -7.88
C SER A 91 -3.92 3.17 -7.73
N VAL A 92 -2.76 3.00 -7.09
CA VAL A 92 -2.21 1.66 -6.78
C VAL A 92 -3.07 0.98 -5.73
N VAL A 93 -3.45 1.68 -4.65
CA VAL A 93 -4.35 1.14 -3.62
C VAL A 93 -5.67 0.68 -4.22
N ALA A 94 -6.30 1.51 -5.05
CA ALA A 94 -7.58 1.18 -5.68
C ALA A 94 -7.49 -0.06 -6.58
N LYS A 95 -6.37 -0.25 -7.27
CA LYS A 95 -6.21 -1.26 -8.32
C LYS A 95 -5.67 -2.58 -7.79
N ASP A 96 -4.57 -2.52 -7.04
CA ASP A 96 -3.69 -3.67 -6.83
C ASP A 96 -3.77 -4.24 -5.40
N VAL A 97 -4.45 -3.57 -4.45
CA VAL A 97 -4.70 -4.15 -3.12
C VAL A 97 -5.74 -5.25 -3.22
N ILE A 98 -5.35 -6.44 -2.75
CA ILE A 98 -6.14 -7.68 -2.77
C ILE A 98 -6.64 -8.09 -1.38
N GLY A 99 -6.05 -7.52 -0.33
CA GLY A 99 -6.46 -7.75 1.05
C GLY A 99 -6.13 -6.57 1.95
N ALA A 100 -7.03 -6.24 2.87
CA ALA A 100 -6.77 -5.27 3.93
C ALA A 100 -7.37 -5.77 5.24
N ASP A 101 -6.58 -5.81 6.31
CA ASP A 101 -7.03 -6.19 7.64
C ASP A 101 -6.50 -5.25 8.71
N VAL A 102 -7.32 -4.95 9.71
CA VAL A 102 -6.91 -4.17 10.87
C VAL A 102 -6.08 -5.06 11.80
N VAL A 103 -5.00 -4.52 12.34
CA VAL A 103 -4.18 -5.24 13.31
C VAL A 103 -4.72 -4.97 14.73
N HIS A 104 -4.92 -6.04 15.50
CA HIS A 104 -5.43 -6.03 16.87
C HIS A 104 -4.34 -6.43 17.86
#